data_AF-A0A943JV19-F1
#
_entry.id   AF-A0A943JV19-F1
#
_cell.length_a   1.000
_cell.length_b   1.000
_cell.length_c   1.000
_cell.angle_alpha   90.00
_cell.angle_beta   90.00
_cell.angle_gamma   90.00
#
_symmetry.space_group_name_H-M   'P 1'
#
loop_
_entity.id
_entity.type
_entity.pdbx_description
1 polymer ?
#
loop_
_entity_poly.entity_id
_entity_poly.type
_entity_poly.pdbx_seq_one_letter_code
_entity_poly.pdbx_strand_id
1 'polypeptide(L)'
;MEKQEKLIKTRNRVRQHGEVFTPVKTVNEILNMEGLKEKIEDIRATILEPAVGEGIFLVEILKRRFANLLKKSSNIVEFENNALISLSTIYGIELLEDNVKKCGINIYECFYYYYNKAIYRFDSKPKKKVLSSAKTIISSNIVQGNFLTRKTANNKPIILSEWKEVNNTTNEKNIKVIRTEYTLEEIFDEKENELGNVFSNFREVKKEVKQLSLFEEILDLDEEKEKNDIFYKYVECSICNVYKEEMEKYER
;
A
#
# COMPACT_ATOMS: atom_id res chain seq x y z
N MET A 1 20.43 -24.42 20.41
CA MET A 1 21.26 -24.04 19.24
C MET A 1 20.66 -22.79 18.64
N GLU A 2 21.36 -21.66 18.68
CA GLU A 2 20.98 -20.49 17.89
C GLU A 2 21.05 -20.86 16.42
N LYS A 3 19.93 -20.72 15.72
CA LYS A 3 19.85 -20.99 14.28
C LYS A 3 20.64 -19.87 13.60
N GLN A 4 21.78 -20.21 13.00
CA GLN A 4 22.61 -19.25 12.28
C GLN A 4 21.77 -18.56 11.20
N GLU A 5 21.76 -17.22 11.21
CA GLU A 5 20.97 -16.42 10.28
C GLU A 5 21.47 -16.65 8.84
N LYS A 6 20.54 -16.98 7.93
CA LYS A 6 20.87 -17.19 6.52
C LYS A 6 20.98 -15.82 5.85
N LEU A 7 22.18 -15.45 5.37
CA LEU A 7 22.45 -14.13 4.80
C LEU A 7 22.28 -14.03 3.27
N ILE A 8 22.19 -15.17 2.58
CA ILE A 8 21.96 -15.20 1.13
C ILE A 8 20.97 -16.31 0.78
N LYS A 9 20.07 -16.06 -0.17
CA LYS A 9 19.14 -17.09 -0.66
C LYS A 9 19.88 -18.11 -1.51
N THR A 10 20.58 -17.63 -2.55
CA THR A 10 21.48 -18.41 -3.42
C THR A 10 22.64 -17.53 -3.94
N ARG A 11 23.79 -18.13 -4.29
CA ARG A 11 24.90 -17.39 -4.93
C ARG A 11 24.52 -16.80 -6.30
N ASN A 12 23.60 -17.44 -7.03
CA ASN A 12 23.15 -16.94 -8.33
C ASN A 12 22.40 -15.62 -8.20
N ARG A 13 21.50 -15.50 -7.20
CA ARG A 13 20.76 -14.26 -6.94
C ARG A 13 21.67 -13.11 -6.49
N VAL A 14 22.72 -13.40 -5.72
CA VAL A 14 23.77 -12.41 -5.41
C VAL A 14 24.43 -11.89 -6.70
N ARG A 15 24.83 -12.80 -7.60
CA ARG A 15 25.53 -12.42 -8.84
C ARG A 15 24.63 -11.69 -9.85
N GLN A 16 23.37 -12.10 -9.98
CA GLN A 16 22.45 -11.57 -10.99
C GLN A 16 21.67 -10.34 -10.53
N HIS A 17 21.37 -10.24 -9.23
CA HIS A 17 20.45 -9.24 -8.69
C HIS A 17 21.02 -8.48 -7.49
N GLY A 18 22.21 -8.82 -7.00
CA GLY A 18 22.75 -8.22 -5.77
C GLY A 18 21.98 -8.59 -4.50
N GLU A 19 21.14 -9.62 -4.54
CA GLU A 19 20.27 -9.97 -3.40
C GLU A 19 21.09 -10.53 -2.23
N VAL A 20 21.02 -9.82 -1.10
CA VAL A 20 21.55 -10.23 0.21
C VAL A 20 20.50 -9.95 1.28
N PHE A 21 20.53 -10.73 2.37
CA PHE A 21 19.69 -10.48 3.53
C PHE A 21 20.44 -9.63 4.55
N THR A 22 19.87 -8.48 4.89
CA THR A 22 20.37 -7.61 5.94
C THR A 22 20.19 -8.30 7.30
N PRO A 23 21.26 -8.50 8.09
CA PRO A 23 21.15 -9.11 9.42
C PRO A 23 20.21 -8.33 10.33
N VAL A 24 19.39 -9.03 11.12
CA VAL A 24 18.45 -8.40 12.08
C VAL A 24 19.17 -7.45 13.05
N LYS A 25 20.41 -7.78 13.45
CA LYS A 25 21.21 -6.90 14.31
C LYS A 25 21.47 -5.54 13.65
N THR A 26 21.91 -5.55 12.39
CA THR A 26 22.19 -4.33 11.61
C THR A 26 20.93 -3.50 11.37
N VAL A 27 19.80 -4.17 11.06
CA VAL A 27 18.50 -3.48 10.94
C VAL A 27 18.15 -2.75 12.23
N ASN A 28 18.33 -3.40 13.39
CA ASN A 28 18.06 -2.78 14.68
C ASN A 28 19.02 -1.64 15.02
N GLU A 29 20.31 -1.75 14.69
CA GLU A 29 21.28 -0.67 14.86
C GLU A 29 20.86 0.58 14.09
N ILE A 30 20.49 0.43 12.80
CA ILE A 30 20.01 1.53 11.96
C ILE A 30 18.74 2.15 12.54
N LEU A 31 17.74 1.33 12.85
CA LEU A 31 16.45 1.81 13.36
C LEU A 31 16.53 2.44 14.76
N ASN A 32 17.65 2.25 15.49
CA ASN A 32 17.89 2.87 16.79
C ASN A 32 18.81 4.10 16.72
N MET A 33 19.21 4.54 15.52
CA MET A 33 19.96 5.79 15.35
C MET A 33 19.14 6.99 15.84
N GLU A 34 19.81 7.89 16.55
CA GLU A 34 19.21 9.13 17.07
C GLU A 34 18.61 9.97 15.92
N GLY A 35 17.42 10.52 16.12
CA GLY A 35 16.68 11.29 15.12
C GLY A 35 15.91 10.43 14.10
N LEU A 36 16.34 9.19 13.84
CA LEU A 36 15.56 8.24 13.03
C LEU A 36 14.53 7.50 13.89
N LYS A 37 14.92 7.11 15.11
CA LYS A 37 14.08 6.31 16.01
C LYS A 37 12.72 6.96 16.28
N GLU A 38 12.71 8.25 16.62
CA GLU A 38 11.46 8.97 16.92
C GLU A 38 10.54 9.01 15.69
N LYS A 39 11.12 9.22 14.50
CA LYS A 39 10.38 9.28 13.24
C LYS A 39 9.80 7.93 12.84
N ILE A 40 10.53 6.83 13.01
CA ILE A 40 10.00 5.49 12.65
C ILE A 40 8.92 5.01 13.63
N GLU A 41 8.94 5.48 14.87
CA GLU A 41 7.94 5.12 15.88
C GLU A 41 6.62 5.89 15.71
N ASP A 42 6.64 7.06 15.05
CA ASP A 42 5.44 7.76 14.63
C ASP A 42 4.72 6.99 13.52
N ILE A 43 3.45 6.64 13.75
CA ILE A 43 2.61 5.89 12.81
C ILE A 43 2.24 6.71 11.56
N ARG A 44 2.34 8.04 11.64
CA ARG A 44 2.02 8.97 10.54
C ARG A 44 3.23 9.34 9.70
N ALA A 45 4.43 9.00 10.15
CA ALA A 45 5.63 9.22 9.35
C ALA A 45 5.64 8.29 8.13
N THR A 46 5.75 8.88 6.94
CA THR A 46 5.89 8.15 5.68
C THR A 46 7.29 7.55 5.53
N ILE A 47 7.36 6.27 5.22
CA ILE A 47 8.61 5.51 5.00
C ILE A 47 8.54 4.83 3.62
N LEU A 48 9.58 5.02 2.81
CA LEU A 48 9.74 4.35 1.52
C LEU A 48 11.03 3.53 1.52
N GLU A 49 10.93 2.25 1.22
CA GLU A 49 12.07 1.40 0.87
C GLU A 49 12.09 1.16 -0.66
N PRO A 50 13.01 1.79 -1.43
CA PRO A 50 13.13 1.60 -2.87
C PRO A 50 13.63 0.22 -3.35
N ALA A 51 14.20 -0.62 -2.46
CA ALA A 51 14.72 -1.96 -2.72
C ALA A 51 14.37 -2.90 -1.56
N VAL A 52 13.05 -3.04 -1.32
CA VAL A 52 12.51 -3.55 -0.06
C VAL A 52 12.86 -5.02 0.26
N GLY A 53 13.26 -5.82 -0.73
CA GLY A 53 13.55 -7.24 -0.56
C GLY A 53 12.36 -7.99 0.03
N GLU A 54 12.62 -8.85 1.03
CA GLU A 54 11.56 -9.53 1.79
C GLU A 54 10.95 -8.66 2.92
N GLY A 55 11.27 -7.36 2.99
CA GLY A 55 10.60 -6.39 3.84
C GLY A 55 11.09 -6.28 5.28
N ILE A 56 12.33 -6.68 5.57
CA ILE A 56 12.83 -6.74 6.96
C ILE A 56 12.77 -5.38 7.68
N PHE A 57 13.18 -4.29 7.01
CA PHE A 57 13.09 -2.94 7.60
C PHE A 57 11.64 -2.55 7.90
N LEU A 58 10.74 -2.71 6.92
CA LEU A 58 9.33 -2.35 7.10
C LEU A 58 8.68 -3.18 8.21
N VAL A 59 8.96 -4.48 8.28
CA VAL A 59 8.45 -5.37 9.34
C VAL A 59 8.95 -4.95 10.71
N GLU A 60 10.24 -4.62 10.85
CA GLU A 60 10.83 -4.19 12.12
C GLU A 60 10.32 -2.79 12.56
N ILE A 61 10.05 -1.88 11.63
CA ILE A 61 9.37 -0.61 11.91
C ILE A 61 7.94 -0.87 12.40
N LEU A 62 7.17 -1.68 11.68
CA LEU A 62 5.79 -2.02 12.05
C LEU A 62 5.70 -2.72 13.41
N LYS A 63 6.65 -3.60 13.75
CA LYS A 63 6.71 -4.23 15.07
C LYS A 63 6.78 -3.19 16.18
N ARG A 64 7.62 -2.16 16.04
CA ARG A 64 7.74 -1.06 17.01
C ARG A 64 6.44 -0.26 17.10
N ARG A 65 5.90 0.15 15.95
CA ARG A 65 4.64 0.90 15.85
C ARG A 65 3.47 0.13 16.50
N PHE A 66 3.24 -1.12 16.10
CA PHE A 66 2.15 -1.93 16.63
C PHE A 66 2.33 -2.29 18.10
N ALA A 67 3.55 -2.52 18.58
CA ALA A 67 3.81 -2.74 20.00
C ALA A 67 3.46 -1.49 20.84
N ASN A 68 3.78 -0.29 20.33
CA ASN A 68 3.41 0.97 20.97
C ASN A 68 1.90 1.20 20.93
N LEU A 69 1.24 0.95 19.79
CA LEU A 69 -0.22 1.04 19.66
C LEU A 69 -0.93 0.10 20.63
N LEU A 70 -0.51 -1.17 20.72
CA LEU A 70 -1.11 -2.14 21.65
C LEU A 70 -1.06 -1.67 23.11
N LYS A 71 -0.02 -0.92 23.50
CA LYS A 71 0.12 -0.35 24.85
C LYS A 71 -0.75 0.89 25.05
N LYS A 72 -0.81 1.78 24.05
CA LYS A 72 -1.45 3.10 24.15
C LYS A 72 -2.96 3.07 23.88
N SER A 73 -3.43 2.16 23.03
CA SER A 73 -4.83 2.11 22.63
C SER A 73 -5.76 1.83 23.81
N SER A 74 -6.86 2.58 23.90
CA SER A 74 -7.86 2.42 24.97
C SER A 74 -8.90 1.35 24.63
N ASN A 75 -9.08 1.04 23.35
CA ASN A 75 -10.07 0.08 22.88
C ASN A 75 -9.67 -0.51 21.51
N ILE A 76 -10.38 -1.55 21.07
CA ILE A 76 -10.10 -2.22 19.79
C ILE A 76 -10.27 -1.32 18.57
N VAL A 77 -11.23 -0.39 18.58
CA VAL A 77 -11.50 0.49 17.42
C VAL A 77 -10.34 1.44 17.20
N GLU A 78 -9.78 2.00 18.27
CA GLU A 78 -8.60 2.85 18.24
C GLU A 78 -7.37 2.10 17.71
N PHE A 79 -7.14 0.87 18.20
CA PHE A 79 -6.06 0.02 17.67
C PHE A 79 -6.24 -0.27 16.18
N GLU A 80 -7.45 -0.66 15.75
CA GLU A 80 -7.75 -1.00 14.36
C GLU A 80 -7.51 0.17 13.41
N ASN A 81 -8.02 1.37 13.73
CA ASN A 81 -7.82 2.55 12.89
C ASN A 81 -6.34 2.93 12.80
N ASN A 82 -5.66 3.06 13.94
CA ASN A 82 -4.25 3.48 13.96
C ASN A 82 -3.30 2.41 13.38
N ALA A 83 -3.63 1.12 13.49
CA ALA A 83 -2.85 0.07 12.85
C ALA A 83 -2.96 0.13 11.32
N LEU A 84 -4.14 0.46 10.78
CA LEU A 84 -4.30 0.66 9.34
C LEU A 84 -3.60 1.94 8.86
N ILE A 85 -3.59 3.02 9.66
CA ILE A 85 -2.77 4.21 9.38
C ILE A 85 -1.27 3.88 9.37
N SER A 86 -0.81 3.10 10.35
CA SER A 86 0.58 2.64 10.37
C SER A 86 0.97 1.81 9.14
N LEU A 87 0.02 1.08 8.55
CA LEU A 87 0.23 0.35 7.28
C LEU A 87 0.19 1.29 6.08
N SER A 88 -0.66 2.31 6.10
CA SER A 88 -0.87 3.21 4.97
C SER A 88 0.30 4.17 4.74
N THR A 89 1.21 4.30 5.71
CA THR A 89 2.39 5.17 5.65
C THR A 89 3.70 4.42 5.36
N ILE A 90 3.65 3.11 5.11
CA ILE A 90 4.82 2.35 4.68
C ILE A 90 4.71 1.97 3.20
N TYR A 91 5.81 2.10 2.47
CA TYR A 91 5.89 1.85 1.03
C TYR A 91 7.15 1.04 0.72
N GLY A 92 7.04 0.14 -0.26
CA GLY A 92 8.13 -0.73 -0.68
C GLY A 92 8.11 -0.95 -2.17
N ILE A 93 9.26 -0.78 -2.82
CA ILE A 93 9.46 -1.12 -4.22
C ILE A 93 10.50 -2.22 -4.29
N GLU A 94 10.24 -3.25 -5.07
CA GLU A 94 11.16 -4.37 -5.23
C GLU A 94 11.14 -4.88 -6.67
N LEU A 95 12.31 -5.24 -7.17
CA LEU A 95 12.49 -5.68 -8.55
C LEU A 95 11.92 -7.09 -8.77
N LEU A 96 12.16 -7.99 -7.82
CA LEU A 96 11.84 -9.41 -7.92
C LEU A 96 10.44 -9.71 -7.37
N GLU A 97 9.56 -10.24 -8.22
CA GLU A 97 8.16 -10.51 -7.87
C GLU A 97 8.02 -11.47 -6.68
N ASP A 98 8.92 -12.44 -6.52
CA ASP A 98 8.89 -13.36 -5.38
C ASP A 98 9.17 -12.66 -4.05
N ASN A 99 10.07 -11.66 -4.06
CA ASN A 99 10.37 -10.84 -2.89
C ASN A 99 9.22 -9.89 -2.57
N VAL A 100 8.57 -9.26 -3.57
CA VAL A 100 7.36 -8.44 -3.39
C VAL A 100 6.27 -9.24 -2.66
N LYS A 101 5.97 -10.46 -3.16
CA LYS A 101 4.99 -11.35 -2.53
C LYS A 101 5.38 -11.70 -1.09
N LYS A 102 6.65 -12.04 -0.87
CA LYS A 102 7.15 -12.40 0.45
C LYS A 102 7.11 -11.22 1.43
N CYS A 103 7.46 -10.02 0.99
CA CYS A 103 7.35 -8.77 1.73
C CYS A 103 5.90 -8.52 2.17
N GLY A 104 4.94 -8.58 1.23
CA GLY A 104 3.52 -8.42 1.53
C GLY A 104 3.00 -9.44 2.55
N ILE A 105 3.41 -10.71 2.44
CA ILE A 105 3.08 -11.76 3.43
C ILE A 105 3.67 -11.42 4.80
N ASN A 106 4.95 -11.09 4.88
CA ASN A 106 5.63 -10.81 6.15
C ASN A 106 5.02 -9.58 6.85
N ILE A 107 4.65 -8.54 6.10
CA ILE A 107 3.94 -7.37 6.63
C ILE A 107 2.55 -7.76 7.16
N TYR A 108 1.78 -8.53 6.39
CA TYR A 108 0.45 -8.98 6.81
C TYR A 108 0.51 -9.87 8.05
N GLU A 109 1.47 -10.81 8.13
CA GLU A 109 1.70 -11.66 9.30
C GLU A 109 2.06 -10.83 10.53
N CYS A 110 2.90 -9.82 10.39
CA CYS A 110 3.24 -8.87 11.45
C CYS A 110 1.98 -8.16 11.96
N PHE A 111 1.19 -7.56 11.05
CA PHE A 111 -0.07 -6.92 11.40
C PHE A 111 -1.04 -7.90 12.09
N TYR A 112 -1.25 -9.07 11.51
CA TYR A 112 -2.18 -10.08 12.01
C TYR A 112 -1.79 -10.56 13.42
N TYR A 113 -0.50 -10.74 13.68
CA TYR A 113 0.01 -11.07 15.01
C TYR A 113 -0.39 -10.04 16.06
N TYR A 114 -0.14 -8.75 15.82
CA TYR A 114 -0.51 -7.70 16.77
C TYR A 114 -2.02 -7.47 16.86
N TYR A 115 -2.75 -7.65 15.75
CA TYR A 115 -4.20 -7.56 15.77
C TYR A 115 -4.85 -8.63 16.65
N ASN A 116 -4.37 -9.88 16.58
CA ASN A 116 -4.84 -10.94 17.48
C ASN A 116 -4.53 -10.63 18.96
N LYS A 117 -3.37 -10.05 19.27
CA LYS A 117 -3.06 -9.58 20.63
C LYS A 117 -4.03 -8.49 21.09
N ALA A 118 -4.35 -7.54 20.24
CA ALA A 118 -5.31 -6.48 20.55
C ALA A 118 -6.72 -7.05 20.79
N ILE A 119 -7.17 -7.96 19.93
CA ILE A 119 -8.45 -8.67 20.07
C ILE A 119 -8.54 -9.37 21.43
N TYR A 120 -7.49 -10.11 21.82
CA TYR A 120 -7.42 -10.78 23.12
C TYR A 120 -7.44 -9.78 24.28
N ARG A 121 -6.65 -8.70 24.20
CA ARG A 121 -6.57 -7.67 25.25
C ARG A 121 -7.90 -6.97 25.49
N PHE A 122 -8.65 -6.68 24.43
CA PHE A 122 -9.88 -5.90 24.49
C PHE A 122 -11.15 -6.75 24.45
N ASP A 123 -11.03 -8.07 24.64
CA ASP A 123 -12.14 -9.03 24.58
C ASP A 123 -13.06 -8.83 23.37
N SER A 124 -12.45 -8.75 22.18
CA SER A 124 -13.16 -8.46 20.94
C SER A 124 -13.15 -9.65 19.97
N LYS A 125 -13.68 -9.43 18.77
CA LYS A 125 -13.67 -10.41 17.68
C LYS A 125 -13.04 -9.81 16.43
N PRO A 126 -12.35 -10.62 15.61
CA PRO A 126 -11.76 -10.14 14.36
C PRO A 126 -12.84 -9.61 13.42
N LYS A 127 -12.61 -8.43 12.85
CA LYS A 127 -13.51 -7.80 11.88
C LYS A 127 -12.99 -8.02 10.47
N LYS A 128 -13.80 -8.65 9.62
CA LYS A 128 -13.45 -8.92 8.21
C LYS A 128 -13.03 -7.65 7.47
N LYS A 129 -13.73 -6.53 7.69
CA LYS A 129 -13.42 -5.25 7.06
C LYS A 129 -12.00 -4.75 7.36
N VAL A 130 -11.52 -4.91 8.60
CA VAL A 130 -10.17 -4.50 9.01
C VAL A 130 -9.11 -5.37 8.32
N LEU A 131 -9.32 -6.69 8.31
CA LEU A 131 -8.44 -7.63 7.62
C LEU A 131 -8.38 -7.37 6.11
N SER A 132 -9.53 -7.06 5.49
CA SER A 132 -9.61 -6.71 4.08
C SER A 132 -8.90 -5.38 3.80
N SER A 133 -9.14 -4.34 4.61
CA SER A 133 -8.48 -3.04 4.46
C SER A 133 -6.96 -3.15 4.57
N ALA A 134 -6.46 -3.92 5.53
CA ALA A 134 -5.03 -4.16 5.67
C ALA A 134 -4.44 -4.79 4.40
N LYS A 135 -5.11 -5.79 3.82
CA LYS A 135 -4.68 -6.42 2.56
C LYS A 135 -4.64 -5.43 1.42
N THR A 136 -5.70 -4.63 1.24
CA THR A 136 -5.77 -3.61 0.19
C THR A 136 -4.66 -2.58 0.32
N ILE A 137 -4.42 -2.05 1.52
CA ILE A 137 -3.32 -1.10 1.76
C ILE A 137 -1.97 -1.72 1.41
N ILE A 138 -1.69 -2.93 1.91
CA ILE A 138 -0.41 -3.62 1.66
C ILE A 138 -0.22 -3.86 0.15
N SER A 139 -1.23 -4.34 -0.56
CA SER A 139 -1.13 -4.59 -2.00
C SER A 139 -0.96 -3.32 -2.83
N SER A 140 -1.47 -2.18 -2.35
CA SER A 140 -1.35 -0.89 -3.03
C SER A 140 -0.02 -0.18 -2.75
N ASN A 141 0.65 -0.51 -1.65
CA ASN A 141 1.87 0.17 -1.19
C ASN A 141 3.15 -0.63 -1.43
N ILE A 142 3.05 -1.95 -1.62
CA ILE A 142 4.19 -2.84 -1.90
C ILE A 142 4.14 -3.26 -3.37
N VAL A 143 5.01 -2.67 -4.20
CA VAL A 143 4.89 -2.71 -5.66
C VAL A 143 6.12 -3.35 -6.31
N GLN A 144 5.88 -4.17 -7.33
CA GLN A 144 6.96 -4.65 -8.19
C GLN A 144 7.41 -3.55 -9.15
N GLY A 145 8.70 -3.22 -9.14
CA GLY A 145 9.24 -2.29 -10.11
C GLY A 145 10.74 -2.07 -9.96
N ASN A 146 11.33 -1.49 -11.00
CA ASN A 146 12.67 -0.98 -10.97
C ASN A 146 12.62 0.49 -10.53
N PHE A 147 13.07 0.77 -9.32
CA PHE A 147 13.08 2.10 -8.74
C PHE A 147 13.90 3.11 -9.58
N LEU A 148 15.04 2.68 -10.14
CA LEU A 148 15.93 3.54 -10.93
C LEU A 148 15.30 3.96 -12.26
N THR A 149 14.60 3.04 -12.93
CA THR A 149 13.91 3.36 -14.19
C THR A 149 12.50 3.88 -13.98
N ARG A 150 11.99 3.80 -12.75
CA ARG A 150 10.64 4.21 -12.32
C ARG A 150 9.51 3.43 -13.01
N LYS A 151 9.82 2.21 -13.46
CA LYS A 151 8.93 1.36 -14.26
C LYS A 151 8.76 -0.02 -13.67
N THR A 152 7.57 -0.57 -13.86
CA THR A 152 7.23 -1.98 -13.62
C THR A 152 7.95 -2.90 -14.62
N ALA A 153 7.89 -4.22 -14.38
CA ALA A 153 8.42 -5.22 -15.32
C ALA A 153 7.80 -5.12 -16.73
N ASN A 154 6.57 -4.61 -16.83
CA ASN A 154 5.86 -4.40 -18.09
C ASN A 154 6.11 -3.01 -18.71
N ASN A 155 7.15 -2.29 -18.27
CA ASN A 155 7.52 -0.94 -18.74
C ASN A 155 6.42 0.12 -18.53
N LYS A 156 5.42 -0.16 -17.67
CA LYS A 156 4.42 0.81 -17.18
C LYS A 156 4.98 1.60 -15.99
N PRO A 157 4.53 2.85 -15.71
CA PRO A 157 4.93 3.58 -14.51
C PRO A 157 4.65 2.81 -13.22
N ILE A 158 5.52 2.94 -12.22
CA ILE A 158 5.24 2.48 -10.86
C ILE A 158 4.20 3.43 -10.26
N ILE A 159 3.12 2.89 -9.69
CA ILE A 159 2.06 3.67 -9.04
C ILE A 159 2.10 3.40 -7.54
N LEU A 160 2.10 4.47 -6.74
CA LEU A 160 1.95 4.41 -5.28
C LEU A 160 0.65 5.10 -4.87
N SER A 161 0.05 4.64 -3.78
CA SER A 161 -1.20 5.17 -3.25
C SER A 161 -0.96 5.95 -1.97
N GLU A 162 -1.13 7.29 -2.02
CA GLU A 162 -1.18 8.09 -0.80
C GLU A 162 -2.56 7.92 -0.13
N TRP A 163 -2.57 7.79 1.19
CA TRP A 163 -3.78 7.65 2.01
C TRP A 163 -3.90 8.84 2.96
N LYS A 164 -4.43 9.96 2.47
CA LYS A 164 -4.45 11.22 3.21
C LYS A 164 -5.62 11.25 4.19
N GLU A 165 -5.33 11.49 5.48
CA GLU A 165 -6.37 11.73 6.50
C GLU A 165 -7.12 13.04 6.16
N VAL A 166 -8.45 12.99 6.12
CA VAL A 166 -9.30 14.15 5.74
C VAL A 166 -10.05 14.77 6.91
N ASN A 167 -10.11 14.09 8.06
CA ASN A 167 -10.75 14.63 9.25
C ASN A 167 -9.72 15.05 10.31
N ASN A 168 -9.72 16.34 10.67
CA ASN A 168 -8.93 16.93 11.75
C ASN A 168 -9.42 16.57 13.18
N THR A 169 -10.18 15.49 13.33
CA THR A 169 -10.76 15.17 14.65
C THR A 169 -9.73 14.48 15.54
N THR A 170 -9.58 15.00 16.75
CA THR A 170 -8.98 14.35 17.94
C THR A 170 -9.63 12.99 18.32
N ASN A 171 -10.53 12.47 17.49
CA ASN A 171 -11.31 11.26 17.75
C ASN A 171 -10.76 10.10 16.91
N GLU A 172 -9.83 9.36 17.49
CA GLU A 172 -9.14 8.20 16.90
C GLU A 172 -10.08 7.03 16.51
N LYS A 173 -11.39 7.16 16.79
CA LYS A 173 -12.39 6.12 16.55
C LYS A 173 -12.91 6.08 15.11
N ASN A 174 -12.83 7.20 14.38
CA ASN A 174 -13.38 7.32 13.02
C ASN A 174 -12.40 8.01 12.08
N ILE A 175 -11.26 7.38 11.78
CA ILE A 175 -10.30 7.97 10.84
C ILE A 175 -10.85 7.80 9.42
N LYS A 176 -10.94 8.92 8.69
CA LYS A 176 -11.33 8.96 7.30
C LYS A 176 -10.13 9.31 6.43
N VAL A 177 -10.04 8.66 5.29
CA VAL A 177 -8.97 8.88 4.32
C VAL A 177 -9.52 9.05 2.92
N ILE A 178 -8.76 9.75 2.09
CA ILE A 178 -8.90 9.73 0.64
C ILE A 178 -7.64 9.12 0.03
N ARG A 179 -7.82 8.18 -0.90
CA ARG A 179 -6.71 7.54 -1.62
C ARG A 179 -6.39 8.37 -2.86
N THR A 180 -5.13 8.71 -3.07
CA THR A 180 -4.67 9.44 -4.26
C THR A 180 -3.51 8.67 -4.88
N GLU A 181 -3.61 8.33 -6.16
CA GLU A 181 -2.54 7.65 -6.89
C GLU A 181 -1.56 8.64 -7.50
N TYR A 182 -0.28 8.29 -7.38
CA TYR A 182 0.85 9.00 -7.98
C TYR A 182 1.71 8.02 -8.72
N THR A 183 2.21 8.40 -9.90
CA THR A 183 3.33 7.68 -10.47
C THR A 183 4.61 8.02 -9.71
N LEU A 184 5.58 7.11 -9.69
CA LEU A 184 6.87 7.39 -9.06
C LEU A 184 7.57 8.58 -9.72
N GLU A 185 7.41 8.78 -11.03
CA GLU A 185 7.92 9.97 -11.73
C GLU A 185 7.34 11.27 -11.15
N GLU A 186 6.02 11.33 -10.97
CA GLU A 186 5.35 12.51 -10.39
C GLU A 186 5.83 12.82 -8.97
N ILE A 187 6.17 11.78 -8.19
CA ILE A 187 6.75 11.96 -6.84
C ILE A 187 8.15 12.58 -6.93
N PHE A 188 8.98 12.19 -7.89
CA PHE A 188 10.29 12.81 -8.12
C PHE A 188 10.17 14.25 -8.62
N ASP A 189 9.15 14.53 -9.43
CA ASP A 189 8.87 15.86 -9.98
C ASP A 189 8.10 16.77 -8.99
N GLU A 190 7.86 16.29 -7.76
CA GLU A 190 7.11 17.00 -6.71
C GLU A 190 5.72 17.49 -7.17
N LYS A 191 5.08 16.73 -8.05
CA LYS A 191 3.78 17.09 -8.61
C LYS A 191 2.66 16.78 -7.61
N GLU A 192 1.81 17.78 -7.38
CA GLU A 192 0.57 17.59 -6.62
C GLU A 192 -0.57 17.13 -7.54
N ASN A 193 -1.19 16.01 -7.18
CA ASN A 193 -2.40 15.50 -7.82
C ASN A 193 -3.63 15.90 -7.00
N GLU A 194 -4.77 16.08 -7.68
CA GLU A 194 -6.05 16.31 -7.01
C GLU A 194 -6.41 15.13 -6.09
N LEU A 195 -7.06 15.41 -4.95
CA LEU A 195 -7.46 14.37 -4.01
C LEU A 195 -8.38 13.36 -4.68
N GLY A 196 -8.08 12.07 -4.50
CA GLY A 196 -8.85 11.01 -5.14
C GLY A 196 -8.35 10.64 -6.53
N ASN A 197 -7.32 11.30 -7.08
CA ASN A 197 -6.80 11.01 -8.41
C ASN A 197 -6.49 9.51 -8.60
N VAL A 198 -6.86 8.98 -9.76
CA VAL A 198 -6.69 7.57 -10.14
C VAL A 198 -5.83 7.52 -11.40
N PHE A 199 -4.64 6.94 -11.29
CA PHE A 199 -3.76 6.72 -12.44
C PHE A 199 -4.08 5.43 -13.19
N SER A 200 -4.68 4.45 -12.51
CA SER A 200 -5.15 3.20 -13.10
C SER A 200 -6.21 3.37 -14.21
N ASN A 201 -6.70 4.59 -14.47
CA ASN A 201 -7.54 4.94 -15.62
C ASN A 201 -6.80 5.44 -16.87
N PHE A 202 -5.46 5.57 -16.85
CA PHE A 202 -4.71 5.81 -18.09
C PHE A 202 -4.67 4.52 -18.93
N ARG A 203 -5.65 4.42 -19.83
CA ARG A 203 -5.72 3.49 -20.98
C ARG A 203 -5.94 2.02 -20.64
N GLU A 204 -7.14 1.71 -20.18
CA GLU A 204 -7.86 0.56 -20.71
C GLU A 204 -9.33 0.98 -20.86
N VAL A 205 -9.61 1.62 -22.01
CA VAL A 205 -10.91 1.44 -22.64
C VAL A 205 -11.16 -0.06 -22.57
N LYS A 206 -12.11 -0.48 -21.72
CA LYS A 206 -12.71 -1.80 -21.84
C LYS A 206 -13.04 -1.90 -23.33
N LYS A 207 -12.27 -2.67 -24.09
CA LYS A 207 -12.81 -3.34 -25.26
C LYS A 207 -13.91 -4.21 -24.67
N GLU A 208 -15.09 -3.63 -24.50
CA GLU A 208 -16.31 -4.40 -24.60
C GLU A 208 -16.15 -5.14 -25.91
N VAL A 209 -15.91 -6.44 -25.81
CA VAL A 209 -16.27 -7.33 -26.90
C VAL A 209 -17.79 -7.22 -26.95
N LYS A 210 -18.28 -6.20 -27.66
CA LYS A 210 -19.64 -6.21 -28.17
C LYS A 210 -19.72 -7.51 -28.96
N GLN A 211 -20.49 -8.46 -28.46
CA GLN A 211 -21.08 -9.46 -29.31
C GLN A 211 -21.98 -8.66 -30.28
N LEU A 212 -21.43 -8.30 -31.43
CA LEU A 212 -22.19 -7.67 -32.51
C LEU A 212 -23.31 -8.64 -32.85
N SER A 213 -24.55 -8.22 -32.62
CA SER A 213 -25.69 -8.94 -33.18
C SER A 213 -25.61 -8.76 -34.68
N LEU A 214 -25.83 -9.84 -35.43
CA LEU A 214 -25.82 -9.93 -36.90
C LEU A 214 -26.84 -9.00 -37.60
N PHE A 215 -27.52 -8.13 -36.85
CA PHE A 215 -28.58 -7.23 -37.31
C PHE A 215 -28.26 -5.74 -37.13
N GLU A 216 -27.10 -5.35 -36.60
CA GLU A 216 -26.68 -3.93 -36.51
C GLU A 216 -26.15 -3.36 -37.85
N GLU A 217 -25.97 -4.19 -38.88
CA GLU A 217 -25.33 -3.82 -40.16
C GLU A 217 -26.25 -3.08 -41.16
N ILE A 218 -27.45 -2.62 -40.75
CA ILE A 218 -28.45 -2.03 -41.67
C ILE A 218 -28.84 -0.57 -41.33
N LEU A 219 -28.23 0.08 -40.35
CA LEU A 219 -28.52 1.50 -40.07
C LEU A 219 -27.24 2.33 -40.00
N ASP A 220 -26.69 2.62 -41.17
CA ASP A 220 -25.81 3.78 -41.34
C ASP A 220 -26.64 5.07 -41.25
N LEU A 221 -26.12 6.03 -40.49
CA LEU A 221 -25.81 7.41 -40.89
C LEU A 221 -26.05 8.39 -39.72
N ASP A 222 -24.97 9.10 -39.38
CA ASP A 222 -24.90 10.36 -38.65
C ASP A 222 -25.23 10.35 -37.15
N GLU A 223 -24.21 10.06 -36.32
CA GLU A 223 -23.99 10.73 -35.03
C GLU A 223 -22.54 10.48 -34.59
N GLU A 224 -21.64 11.44 -34.89
CA GLU A 224 -20.37 11.56 -34.15
C GLU A 224 -20.69 11.88 -32.69
N LYS A 225 -20.91 10.84 -31.86
CA LYS A 225 -20.96 11.02 -30.41
C LYS A 225 -19.56 11.31 -29.91
N GLU A 226 -19.32 12.57 -29.56
CA GLU A 226 -18.23 12.97 -28.67
C GLU A 226 -18.13 11.94 -27.54
N LYS A 227 -17.03 11.19 -27.49
CA LYS A 227 -16.72 10.33 -26.36
C LYS A 227 -16.42 11.25 -25.19
N ASN A 228 -17.43 11.58 -24.39
CA ASN A 228 -17.20 12.19 -23.09
C ASN A 228 -16.23 11.27 -22.33
N ASP A 229 -15.00 11.74 -22.12
CA ASP A 229 -14.02 11.03 -21.32
C ASP A 229 -14.59 10.89 -19.90
N ILE A 230 -14.99 9.67 -19.55
CA ILE A 230 -15.51 9.36 -18.22
C ILE A 230 -14.32 9.20 -17.29
N PHE A 231 -14.20 10.09 -16.29
CA PHE A 231 -13.16 10.01 -15.28
C PHE A 231 -13.72 9.46 -13.96
N TYR A 232 -12.86 8.82 -13.18
CA TYR A 232 -13.17 8.35 -11.83
C TYR A 232 -12.15 8.87 -10.83
N LYS A 233 -12.61 9.13 -9.61
CA LYS A 233 -11.76 9.46 -8.47
C LYS A 233 -12.19 8.64 -7.25
N TYR A 234 -11.25 8.26 -6.40
CA TYR A 234 -11.56 7.64 -5.11
C TYR A 234 -12.38 8.59 -4.24
N VAL A 235 -13.38 8.05 -3.56
CA VAL A 235 -14.17 8.83 -2.60
C VAL A 235 -13.56 8.72 -1.20
N GLU A 236 -13.81 9.75 -0.39
CA GLU A 236 -13.53 9.71 1.05
C GLU A 236 -14.24 8.51 1.70
N CYS A 237 -13.51 7.73 2.49
CA CYS A 237 -14.10 6.65 3.28
C CYS A 237 -13.38 6.45 4.61
N SER A 238 -13.98 5.68 5.52
CA SER A 238 -13.27 5.24 6.72
C SER A 238 -12.06 4.38 6.33
N ILE A 239 -10.94 4.51 7.04
CA ILE A 239 -9.76 3.66 6.82
C ILE A 239 -10.10 2.15 6.92
N CYS A 240 -11.08 1.80 7.76
CA CYS A 240 -11.58 0.42 7.90
C CYS A 240 -12.44 -0.06 6.71
N ASN A 241 -12.72 0.81 5.74
CA ASN A 241 -13.55 0.54 4.57
C ASN A 241 -12.80 0.72 3.23
N VAL A 242 -11.51 1.05 3.24
CA VAL A 242 -10.73 1.23 2.00
C VAL A 242 -10.71 0.01 1.09
N TYR A 243 -10.93 -1.19 1.64
CA TYR A 243 -11.05 -2.42 0.86
C TYR A 243 -12.19 -2.44 -0.17
N LYS A 244 -13.14 -1.51 -0.04
CA LYS A 244 -14.22 -1.38 -1.01
C LYS A 244 -13.80 -0.65 -2.27
N GLU A 245 -12.70 0.12 -2.21
CA GLU A 245 -12.17 0.90 -3.33
C GLU A 245 -13.25 1.74 -4.03
N GLU A 246 -14.14 2.36 -3.24
CA GLU A 246 -15.25 3.15 -3.74
C GLU A 246 -14.72 4.35 -4.56
N MET A 247 -15.32 4.57 -5.74
CA MET A 247 -14.98 5.66 -6.66
C MET A 247 -16.26 6.34 -7.14
N GLU A 248 -16.16 7.63 -7.47
CA GLU A 248 -17.24 8.37 -8.13
C GLU A 248 -16.84 8.81 -9.54
N LYS A 249 -17.81 8.74 -10.45
CA LYS A 249 -17.68 9.28 -11.80
C LYS A 249 -17.75 10.80 -11.75
N TYR A 250 -16.90 11.46 -12.53
CA TYR A 250 -17.00 12.90 -12.77
C TYR A 250 -16.74 13.24 -14.24
N GLU A 251 -17.26 14.38 -14.68
CA GLU A 251 -17.05 14.95 -16.01
C GLU A 251 -16.14 16.17 -15.86
N ARG A 252 -15.22 16.37 -16.82
CA ARG A 252 -14.31 17.52 -16.85
C ARG A 252 -14.84 18.59 -17.80
#